data_AF-A0A0F9E6Q9-F1
#
_entry.id   AF-A0A0F9E6Q9-F1
#
_cell.length_a   1.000
_cell.length_b   1.000
_cell.length_c   1.000
_cell.angle_alpha   90.00
_cell.angle_beta   90.00
_cell.angle_gamma   90.00
#
_symmetry.space_group_name_H-M   'P 1'
#
loop_
_entity.id
_entity.type
_entity.pdbx_description
1 polymer ?
#
loop_
_entity_poly.entity_id
_entity_poly.type
_entity_poly.pdbx_seq_one_letter_code
_entity_poly.pdbx_strand_id
1 'polypeptide(L)'
;LSKAMAKIPVPCRGGWYPLSQAIFGKGWTGSQGAAVDRYLRLADSESAKAARARLLSNPDDPDWGEFGGTARHLLESAGVSDGLPLVVMGGKEPALICQVSHHRFQLHTLTPPPIDEQTWSVFTENLCALRSSYKSGRSKIGTFSWLPGLENRASFSNDTKQAFLNVVIGSAPHWGSDWQSVDLMRDTGTYELISLDSPLFVALTMYEWIPNGDDESTRSWSQPPGRWFVPSRYTGNGRTWTFEHLAPLPAQVAMKIEQSDALKSLFTSIGVAHYDPESRTDDVRLLDALGNAVESRNFRNASTLIGQLRAAWEAFYPASPADFPTHLVVQQPDGNLALVEPSVDSPVYLPSSRSSTSDLRELGLSVIAMEPKAAQRLADGFSERFGVSVRNSERFELVALSGEKLFAEAEASELPSFRDLDGVIPLVLTIAAFHGQNAQGTLSGSFNDLLSSFREARVSVVPELSVVPMITDQAIADPKPQMAAWLARKRTLVLDADWKSDIQSVADSLSQLIGRSDLRVQIRAGLDEIWPNSVDLLPERTLRLLDLSPDHYHEVLELWRGDLGPVISRLARLLHVLSLDELALRIESSEQHDQLLSVLDEALGEQVLAREVLNAAVISRDIFQFGILT
;
A
#
# COMPACT_ATOMS: atom_id res chain seq x y z
N LEU A 1 46.94 -7.47 -28.97
CA LEU A 1 46.22 -7.73 -30.24
C LEU A 1 45.11 -6.71 -30.53
N SER A 2 44.31 -6.27 -29.54
CA SER A 2 43.15 -5.36 -29.75
C SER A 2 43.45 -3.99 -30.41
N LYS A 3 44.51 -3.28 -30.01
CA LYS A 3 44.82 -1.93 -30.56
C LYS A 3 45.28 -1.91 -32.03
N ALA A 4 45.86 -3.00 -32.52
CA ALA A 4 46.30 -3.11 -33.91
C ALA A 4 45.11 -3.47 -34.83
N MET A 5 44.23 -4.36 -34.37
CA MET A 5 43.00 -4.73 -35.09
C MET A 5 42.05 -3.56 -35.23
N ALA A 6 41.88 -2.72 -34.20
CA ALA A 6 41.04 -1.52 -34.22
C ALA A 6 41.29 -0.57 -35.42
N LYS A 7 42.50 -0.59 -36.01
CA LYS A 7 42.90 0.26 -37.13
C LYS A 7 42.65 -0.35 -38.51
N ILE A 8 42.27 -1.63 -38.58
CA ILE A 8 42.01 -2.31 -39.85
C ILE A 8 40.80 -1.65 -40.51
N PRO A 9 40.90 -1.21 -41.78
CA PRO A 9 39.77 -0.64 -42.49
C PRO A 9 38.77 -1.72 -42.90
N VAL A 10 37.49 -1.41 -42.80
CA VAL A 10 36.36 -2.24 -43.24
C VAL A 10 35.42 -1.46 -44.14
N PRO A 11 34.69 -2.14 -45.04
CA PRO A 11 33.77 -1.48 -45.96
C PRO A 11 32.53 -0.98 -45.22
N CYS A 12 32.32 0.33 -45.30
CA CYS A 12 31.14 1.04 -44.79
C CYS A 12 30.48 1.82 -45.92
N ARG A 13 29.29 2.35 -45.66
CA ARG A 13 28.53 3.14 -46.64
C ARG A 13 29.26 4.38 -47.18
N GLY A 14 30.10 5.00 -46.38
CA GLY A 14 30.91 6.17 -46.76
C GLY A 14 32.29 5.81 -47.32
N GLY A 15 32.56 4.54 -47.61
CA GLY A 15 33.89 4.03 -47.96
C GLY A 15 34.52 3.25 -46.80
N TRP A 16 35.85 3.26 -46.72
CA TRP A 16 36.60 2.41 -45.79
C TRP A 16 36.87 3.13 -44.46
N TYR A 17 36.44 2.54 -43.35
CA TYR A 17 36.65 3.10 -42.01
C TYR A 17 37.36 2.10 -41.09
N PRO A 18 38.17 2.55 -40.11
CA PRO A 18 38.74 1.68 -39.10
C PRO A 18 37.66 0.92 -38.31
N LEU A 19 37.92 -0.34 -37.95
CA LEU A 19 37.02 -1.17 -37.14
C LEU A 19 36.51 -0.46 -35.88
N SER A 20 37.37 0.28 -35.17
CA SER A 20 36.98 1.01 -33.96
C SER A 20 36.04 2.21 -34.18
N GLN A 21 35.83 2.61 -35.43
CA GLN A 21 34.93 3.70 -35.80
C GLN A 21 33.70 3.19 -36.56
N ALA A 22 33.69 1.92 -36.96
CA ALA A 22 32.61 1.31 -37.71
C ALA A 22 31.45 0.90 -36.79
N ILE A 23 30.25 0.98 -37.34
CA ILE A 23 29.00 0.66 -36.65
C ILE A 23 28.29 -0.43 -37.47
N PHE A 24 27.71 -1.45 -36.85
CA PHE A 24 26.94 -2.43 -37.62
C PHE A 24 25.82 -1.75 -38.42
N GLY A 25 25.72 -2.09 -39.71
CA GLY A 25 24.72 -1.55 -40.62
C GLY A 25 23.48 -2.45 -40.79
N LYS A 26 22.54 -2.01 -41.63
CA LYS A 26 21.39 -2.83 -42.04
C LYS A 26 21.86 -4.10 -42.77
N GLY A 27 21.31 -5.26 -42.39
CA GLY A 27 21.62 -6.57 -43.00
C GLY A 27 22.40 -7.51 -42.07
N TRP A 28 23.09 -6.97 -41.07
CA TRP A 28 23.79 -7.74 -40.05
C TRP A 28 22.82 -8.34 -39.02
N THR A 29 22.51 -9.64 -39.15
CA THR A 29 21.54 -10.35 -38.30
C THR A 29 21.91 -10.28 -36.81
N GLY A 30 20.93 -9.97 -35.96
CA GLY A 30 21.12 -9.85 -34.51
C GLY A 30 21.77 -8.55 -34.03
N SER A 31 22.00 -7.56 -34.91
CA SER A 31 22.55 -6.25 -34.55
C SER A 31 21.47 -5.17 -34.48
N GLN A 32 21.79 -4.04 -33.86
CA GLN A 32 20.97 -2.83 -33.87
C GLN A 32 21.10 -2.01 -35.17
N GLY A 33 21.88 -2.48 -36.16
CA GLY A 33 22.25 -1.70 -37.34
C GLY A 33 21.07 -1.22 -38.19
N ALA A 34 19.97 -1.98 -38.25
CA ALA A 34 18.75 -1.55 -38.93
C ALA A 34 18.03 -0.40 -38.19
N ALA A 35 18.00 -0.42 -36.85
CA ALA A 35 17.43 0.64 -36.05
C ALA A 35 18.27 1.92 -36.13
N VAL A 36 19.60 1.78 -36.04
CA VAL A 36 20.56 2.89 -36.17
C VAL A 36 20.46 3.55 -37.55
N ASP A 37 20.48 2.77 -38.64
CA ASP A 37 20.35 3.31 -40.00
C ASP A 37 19.03 4.07 -40.17
N ARG A 38 17.93 3.52 -39.66
CA ARG A 38 16.62 4.16 -39.73
C ARG A 38 16.61 5.50 -39.03
N TYR A 39 17.08 5.56 -37.78
CA TYR A 39 17.13 6.80 -37.00
C TYR A 39 18.02 7.85 -37.67
N LEU A 40 19.27 7.51 -38.03
CA LEU A 40 20.21 8.47 -38.62
C LEU A 40 19.69 9.04 -39.94
N ARG A 41 19.00 8.23 -40.75
CA ARG A 41 18.34 8.69 -41.98
C ARG A 41 17.18 9.63 -41.70
N LEU A 42 16.39 9.40 -40.64
CA LEU A 42 15.24 10.23 -40.29
C LEU A 42 15.62 11.52 -39.54
N ALA A 43 16.74 11.52 -38.80
CA ALA A 43 17.26 12.70 -38.13
C ALA A 43 17.88 13.71 -39.10
N ASP A 44 18.54 13.22 -40.17
CA ASP A 44 19.05 13.96 -41.33
C ASP A 44 19.92 15.21 -41.02
N SER A 45 20.57 15.24 -39.86
CA SER A 45 21.55 16.27 -39.54
C SER A 45 22.93 15.94 -40.13
N GLU A 46 23.83 16.91 -40.15
CA GLU A 46 25.22 16.69 -40.59
C GLU A 46 25.96 15.65 -39.71
N SER A 47 25.74 15.67 -38.38
CA SER A 47 26.32 14.64 -37.51
C SER A 47 25.70 13.26 -37.77
N ALA A 48 24.40 13.20 -38.09
CA ALA A 48 23.73 11.96 -38.43
C ALA A 48 24.24 11.38 -39.76
N LYS A 49 24.44 12.21 -40.79
CA LYS A 49 25.04 11.81 -42.07
C LYS A 49 26.47 11.29 -41.86
N ALA A 50 27.27 11.98 -41.05
CA ALA A 50 28.63 11.56 -40.72
C ALA A 50 28.67 10.22 -39.97
N ALA A 51 27.76 9.99 -39.02
CA ALA A 51 27.63 8.70 -38.34
C ALA A 51 27.14 7.60 -39.30
N ARG A 52 26.20 7.92 -40.20
CA ARG A 52 25.64 6.98 -41.18
C ARG A 52 26.68 6.51 -42.21
N ALA A 53 27.64 7.35 -42.54
CA ALA A 53 28.78 6.98 -43.40
C ALA A 53 29.65 5.86 -42.80
N ARG A 54 29.65 5.71 -41.46
CA ARG A 54 30.41 4.68 -40.73
C ARG A 54 29.67 3.37 -40.54
N LEU A 55 28.43 3.26 -41.02
CA LEU A 55 27.69 1.99 -40.98
C LEU A 55 28.32 1.00 -41.95
N LEU A 56 28.66 -0.19 -41.45
CA LEU A 56 29.15 -1.30 -42.28
C LEU A 56 28.21 -1.54 -43.45
N SER A 57 28.79 -1.81 -44.61
CA SER A 57 28.04 -2.25 -45.79
C SER A 57 27.30 -3.55 -45.48
N ASN A 58 26.25 -3.84 -46.25
CA ASN A 58 25.49 -5.07 -46.10
C ASN A 58 26.44 -6.29 -46.16
N PRO A 59 26.27 -7.34 -45.35
CA PRO A 59 27.05 -8.59 -45.47
C PRO A 59 27.17 -9.13 -46.90
N ASP A 60 26.16 -8.93 -47.74
CA ASP A 60 26.14 -9.39 -49.14
C ASP A 60 26.85 -8.43 -50.11
N ASP A 61 27.45 -7.35 -49.62
CA ASP A 61 28.20 -6.41 -50.44
C ASP A 61 29.46 -7.07 -51.02
N PRO A 62 29.77 -6.91 -52.32
CA PRO A 62 30.95 -7.50 -52.95
C PRO A 62 32.27 -7.22 -52.22
N ASP A 63 32.37 -6.08 -51.53
CA ASP A 63 33.57 -5.70 -50.76
C ASP A 63 33.86 -6.64 -49.57
N TRP A 64 32.88 -7.45 -49.14
CA TRP A 64 33.06 -8.47 -48.10
C TRP A 64 33.52 -9.84 -48.61
N GLY A 65 33.38 -10.11 -49.91
CA GLY A 65 33.63 -11.44 -50.48
C GLY A 65 32.86 -12.55 -49.74
N GLU A 66 33.54 -13.64 -49.38
CA GLU A 66 32.93 -14.80 -48.69
C GLU A 66 32.74 -14.60 -47.17
N PHE A 67 33.21 -13.47 -46.60
CA PHE A 67 33.31 -13.29 -45.15
C PHE A 67 32.13 -12.53 -44.53
N GLY A 68 31.29 -11.86 -45.32
CA GLY A 68 30.30 -10.91 -44.79
C GLY A 68 29.30 -11.51 -43.81
N GLY A 69 28.75 -12.70 -44.09
CA GLY A 69 27.76 -13.35 -43.22
C GLY A 69 28.36 -14.01 -41.96
N THR A 70 29.63 -14.39 -41.99
CA THR A 70 30.28 -15.18 -40.93
C THR A 70 31.16 -14.34 -40.00
N ALA A 71 31.53 -13.12 -40.40
CA ALA A 71 32.48 -12.27 -39.69
C ALA A 71 31.90 -11.52 -38.49
N ARG A 72 30.59 -11.58 -38.20
CA ARG A 72 29.96 -10.76 -37.15
C ARG A 72 30.69 -10.80 -35.80
N HIS A 73 30.88 -11.99 -35.22
CA HIS A 73 31.53 -12.13 -33.91
C HIS A 73 32.99 -11.65 -33.93
N LEU A 74 33.67 -11.80 -35.07
CA LEU A 74 35.03 -11.29 -35.25
C LEU A 74 35.03 -9.76 -35.29
N LEU A 75 34.11 -9.14 -36.02
CA LEU A 75 33.97 -7.69 -36.11
C LEU A 75 33.62 -7.06 -34.76
N GLU A 76 32.70 -7.67 -34.02
CA GLU A 76 32.32 -7.25 -32.67
C GLU A 76 33.51 -7.31 -31.71
N SER A 77 34.23 -8.44 -31.68
CA SER A 77 35.46 -8.57 -30.85
C SER A 77 36.61 -7.67 -31.30
N ALA A 78 36.60 -7.21 -32.56
CA ALA A 78 37.60 -6.30 -33.11
C ALA A 78 37.26 -4.80 -32.88
N GLY A 79 36.10 -4.49 -32.31
CA GLY A 79 35.72 -3.14 -31.88
C GLY A 79 34.66 -2.45 -32.74
N VAL A 80 33.97 -3.16 -33.65
CA VAL A 80 32.78 -2.62 -34.32
C VAL A 80 31.66 -2.45 -33.29
N SER A 81 31.03 -1.28 -33.28
CA SER A 81 29.97 -0.97 -32.32
C SER A 81 28.64 -1.61 -32.73
N ASP A 82 27.97 -2.30 -31.80
CA ASP A 82 26.57 -2.73 -31.94
C ASP A 82 25.64 -1.71 -31.25
N GLY A 83 25.00 -0.86 -32.05
CA GLY A 83 24.30 0.34 -31.59
C GLY A 83 25.02 1.61 -32.01
N LEU A 84 24.39 2.76 -31.77
CA LEU A 84 24.94 4.08 -32.08
C LEU A 84 25.91 4.52 -30.96
N PRO A 85 27.23 4.57 -31.20
CA PRO A 85 28.18 5.08 -30.22
C PRO A 85 27.99 6.59 -30.03
N LEU A 86 28.30 7.06 -28.83
CA LEU A 86 28.34 8.49 -28.55
C LEU A 86 29.60 9.13 -29.16
N VAL A 87 29.47 10.39 -29.58
CA VAL A 87 30.60 11.19 -30.06
C VAL A 87 31.13 12.03 -28.92
N VAL A 88 32.44 11.95 -28.68
CA VAL A 88 33.11 12.76 -27.67
C VAL A 88 33.32 14.17 -28.21
N MET A 89 32.82 15.15 -27.47
CA MET A 89 32.95 16.59 -27.69
C MET A 89 34.01 17.16 -26.76
N GLY A 90 34.73 18.19 -27.22
CA GLY A 90 35.41 19.15 -26.35
C GLY A 90 36.94 19.09 -26.22
N GLY A 91 37.45 19.93 -25.31
CA GLY A 91 38.86 20.09 -24.91
C GLY A 91 39.55 21.39 -25.35
N LYS A 92 39.22 21.94 -26.53
CA LYS A 92 39.89 23.14 -27.09
C LYS A 92 38.97 24.17 -27.74
N GLU A 93 37.67 23.94 -27.76
CA GLU A 93 36.72 24.85 -28.40
C GLU A 93 36.49 26.11 -27.55
N PRO A 94 36.53 27.33 -28.14
CA PRO A 94 36.29 28.57 -27.39
C PRO A 94 34.92 28.62 -26.70
N ALA A 95 33.91 27.96 -27.27
CA ALA A 95 32.57 27.85 -26.69
C ALA A 95 32.52 27.06 -25.37
N LEU A 96 33.56 26.27 -25.08
CA LEU A 96 33.67 25.46 -23.86
C LEU A 96 34.54 26.11 -22.77
N ILE A 97 34.80 27.42 -22.90
CA ILE A 97 35.54 28.22 -21.92
C ILE A 97 34.57 29.16 -21.21
N CYS A 98 34.60 29.10 -19.88
CA CYS A 98 33.81 29.93 -18.98
C CYS A 98 34.68 30.99 -18.33
N GLN A 99 34.18 32.22 -18.23
CA GLN A 99 34.75 33.22 -17.32
C GLN A 99 34.10 33.07 -15.95
N VAL A 100 34.90 33.25 -14.89
CA VAL A 100 34.39 33.35 -13.52
C VAL A 100 34.51 34.82 -13.09
N SER A 101 33.41 35.41 -12.62
CA SER A 101 33.41 36.73 -12.01
C SER A 101 32.44 36.77 -10.83
N HIS A 102 32.86 37.39 -9.72
CA HIS A 102 32.10 37.44 -8.46
C HIS A 102 31.57 36.06 -8.01
N HIS A 103 32.41 35.03 -8.09
CA HIS A 103 32.06 33.64 -7.78
C HIS A 103 31.01 33.00 -8.70
N ARG A 104 30.63 33.64 -9.81
CA ARG A 104 29.65 33.12 -10.77
C ARG A 104 30.30 32.80 -12.10
N PHE A 105 29.82 31.72 -12.72
CA PHE A 105 30.22 31.32 -14.06
C PHE A 105 29.47 32.13 -15.12
N GLN A 106 30.19 32.51 -16.18
CA GLN A 106 29.68 33.23 -17.34
C GLN A 106 30.20 32.54 -18.60
N LEU A 107 29.30 32.08 -19.47
CA LEU A 107 29.66 31.50 -20.77
C LEU A 107 29.52 32.50 -21.90
N HIS A 108 30.25 32.23 -22.98
CA HIS A 108 29.95 32.84 -24.29
C HIS A 108 28.66 32.25 -24.86
N THR A 109 27.84 33.09 -25.49
CA THR A 109 26.45 32.81 -25.87
C THR A 109 26.27 31.89 -27.09
N LEU A 110 27.34 31.47 -27.76
CA LEU A 110 27.22 30.67 -28.98
C LEU A 110 27.11 29.18 -28.65
N THR A 111 26.05 28.52 -29.09
CA THR A 111 25.86 27.07 -28.95
C THR A 111 26.91 26.30 -29.76
N PRO A 112 27.65 25.36 -29.14
CA PRO A 112 28.63 24.55 -29.85
C PRO A 112 27.93 23.50 -30.74
N PRO A 113 28.20 23.44 -32.05
CA PRO A 113 27.69 22.36 -32.89
C PRO A 113 28.31 21.02 -32.46
N PRO A 114 27.56 19.91 -32.52
CA PRO A 114 26.23 19.82 -33.09
C PRO A 114 25.08 20.18 -32.13
N ILE A 115 25.28 20.53 -30.86
CA ILE A 115 24.20 20.64 -29.84
C ILE A 115 23.08 21.62 -30.22
N ASP A 116 21.83 21.34 -29.84
CA ASP A 116 20.71 22.27 -30.03
C ASP A 116 20.67 23.41 -29.01
N GLU A 117 20.15 24.57 -29.42
CA GLU A 117 20.13 25.80 -28.61
C GLU A 117 19.39 25.64 -27.28
N GLN A 118 18.30 24.86 -27.26
CA GLN A 118 17.51 24.66 -26.05
C GLN A 118 18.23 23.73 -25.05
N THR A 119 18.90 22.64 -25.48
CA THR A 119 19.78 21.87 -24.56
C THR A 119 20.80 22.80 -23.94
N TRP A 120 21.47 23.57 -24.80
CA TRP A 120 22.59 24.38 -24.38
C TRP A 120 22.17 25.48 -23.41
N SER A 121 21.02 26.10 -23.65
CA SER A 121 20.45 27.11 -22.76
C SER A 121 20.24 26.54 -21.35
N VAL A 122 19.58 25.38 -21.21
CA VAL A 122 19.33 24.78 -19.89
C VAL A 122 20.63 24.35 -19.21
N PHE A 123 21.55 23.76 -19.97
CA PHE A 123 22.88 23.42 -19.46
C PHE A 123 23.61 24.67 -18.93
N THR A 124 23.57 25.79 -19.66
CA THR A 124 24.19 27.05 -19.23
C THR A 124 23.49 27.68 -18.03
N GLU A 125 22.15 27.58 -17.92
CA GLU A 125 21.40 28.03 -16.75
C GLU A 125 21.81 27.26 -15.50
N ASN A 126 21.87 25.92 -15.59
CA ASN A 126 22.34 25.06 -14.51
C ASN A 126 23.76 25.42 -14.08
N LEU A 127 24.66 25.63 -15.05
CA LEU A 127 26.04 26.04 -14.78
C LEU A 127 26.13 27.44 -14.15
N CYS A 128 25.31 28.40 -14.59
CA CYS A 128 25.29 29.76 -14.04
C CYS A 128 24.67 29.83 -12.63
N ALA A 129 23.85 28.85 -12.24
CA ALA A 129 23.33 28.71 -10.88
C ALA A 129 24.41 28.26 -9.87
N LEU A 130 25.49 27.62 -10.34
CA LEU A 130 26.61 27.19 -9.52
C LEU A 130 27.47 28.37 -9.05
N ARG A 131 28.12 28.19 -7.91
CA ARG A 131 29.11 29.12 -7.38
C ARG A 131 30.50 28.51 -7.43
N SER A 132 31.46 29.24 -7.97
CA SER A 132 32.88 28.89 -7.86
C SER A 132 33.41 29.26 -6.48
N SER A 133 34.32 28.44 -5.96
CA SER A 133 35.10 28.77 -4.77
C SER A 133 35.95 30.03 -4.98
N TYR A 134 36.22 30.41 -6.24
CA TYR A 134 37.05 31.55 -6.60
C TYR A 134 36.26 32.77 -7.06
N LYS A 135 36.73 33.95 -6.65
CA LYS A 135 36.13 35.24 -7.03
C LYS A 135 36.23 35.51 -8.53
N SER A 136 37.33 35.11 -9.19
CA SER A 136 37.54 35.29 -10.62
C SER A 136 38.51 34.28 -11.23
N GLY A 137 38.43 34.09 -12.55
CA GLY A 137 39.32 33.20 -13.30
C GLY A 137 38.71 32.68 -14.60
N ARG A 138 39.34 31.65 -15.15
CA ARG A 138 38.84 30.89 -16.31
C ARG A 138 38.68 29.44 -15.94
N SER A 139 37.57 28.86 -16.39
CA SER A 139 37.28 27.44 -16.26
C SER A 139 36.96 26.86 -17.64
N LYS A 140 37.25 25.58 -17.82
CA LYS A 140 37.03 24.81 -19.03
C LYS A 140 36.04 23.70 -18.74
N ILE A 141 35.04 23.60 -19.59
CA ILE A 141 34.17 22.43 -19.63
C ILE A 141 35.00 21.29 -20.21
N GLY A 142 35.04 20.16 -19.49
CA GLY A 142 35.73 18.94 -19.88
C GLY A 142 35.15 18.34 -21.15
N THR A 143 35.70 17.20 -21.55
CA THR A 143 35.12 16.42 -22.66
C THR A 143 33.81 15.77 -22.20
N PHE A 144 32.80 15.75 -23.07
CA PHE A 144 31.52 15.12 -22.79
C PHE A 144 30.99 14.41 -24.03
N SER A 145 30.02 13.52 -23.84
CA SER A 145 29.44 12.73 -24.92
C SER A 145 28.18 13.36 -25.51
N TRP A 146 27.97 13.20 -26.82
CA TRP A 146 26.77 13.62 -27.54
C TRP A 146 26.26 12.53 -28.49
N LEU A 147 24.94 12.46 -28.70
CA LEU A 147 24.34 11.51 -29.62
C LEU A 147 24.14 12.14 -31.01
N PRO A 148 24.73 11.56 -32.09
CA PRO A 148 24.51 12.07 -33.45
C PRO A 148 23.03 12.15 -33.83
N GLY A 149 22.63 13.24 -34.48
CA GLY A 149 21.27 13.47 -34.96
C GLY A 149 20.32 14.13 -33.96
N LEU A 150 20.66 14.13 -32.67
CA LEU A 150 19.78 14.64 -31.60
C LEU A 150 19.56 16.15 -31.71
N GLU A 151 20.46 16.86 -32.37
CA GLU A 151 20.37 18.30 -32.56
C GLU A 151 19.22 18.78 -33.45
N ASN A 152 18.72 17.91 -34.33
CA ASN A 152 17.58 18.21 -35.18
C ASN A 152 16.24 17.76 -34.58
N ARG A 153 16.22 17.50 -33.26
CA ARG A 153 15.03 16.97 -32.57
C ARG A 153 13.77 17.83 -32.71
N ALA A 154 13.91 19.14 -32.88
CA ALA A 154 12.77 20.05 -33.04
C ALA A 154 11.95 19.67 -34.29
N SER A 155 12.60 19.01 -35.25
CA SER A 155 12.01 18.52 -36.50
C SER A 155 11.59 17.04 -36.44
N PHE A 156 11.70 16.38 -35.27
CA PHE A 156 11.39 14.94 -35.17
C PHE A 156 9.90 14.69 -35.32
N SER A 157 9.55 13.95 -36.37
CA SER A 157 8.23 13.33 -36.52
C SER A 157 8.02 12.24 -35.46
N ASN A 158 6.76 11.79 -35.28
CA ASN A 158 6.45 10.61 -34.45
C ASN A 158 7.29 9.38 -34.87
N ASP A 159 7.54 9.21 -36.17
CA ASP A 159 8.35 8.10 -36.66
C ASP A 159 9.83 8.23 -36.28
N THR A 160 10.35 9.47 -36.32
CA THR A 160 11.71 9.78 -35.89
C THR A 160 11.89 9.57 -34.38
N LYS A 161 10.91 9.99 -33.57
CA LYS A 161 10.91 9.76 -32.11
C LYS A 161 10.89 8.26 -31.77
N GLN A 162 10.10 7.46 -32.50
CA GLN A 162 10.08 6.01 -32.32
C GLN A 162 11.42 5.37 -32.71
N ALA A 163 12.02 5.81 -33.83
CA ALA A 163 13.34 5.35 -34.24
C ALA A 163 14.41 5.73 -33.20
N PHE A 164 14.34 6.94 -32.65
CA PHE A 164 15.21 7.41 -31.59
C PHE A 164 15.10 6.56 -30.32
N LEU A 165 13.88 6.31 -29.81
CA LEU A 165 13.65 5.42 -28.66
C LEU A 165 14.30 4.04 -28.87
N ASN A 166 14.10 3.44 -30.05
CA ASN A 166 14.69 2.14 -30.37
C ASN A 166 16.22 2.17 -30.37
N VAL A 167 16.82 3.25 -30.87
CA VAL A 167 18.28 3.42 -30.85
C VAL A 167 18.80 3.63 -29.44
N VAL A 168 18.15 4.46 -28.61
CA VAL A 168 18.54 4.65 -27.21
C VAL A 168 18.52 3.31 -26.48
N ILE A 169 17.41 2.56 -26.57
CA ILE A 169 17.28 1.25 -25.92
C ILE A 169 18.34 0.24 -26.42
N GLY A 170 18.64 0.24 -27.72
CA GLY A 170 19.60 -0.68 -28.31
C GLY A 170 21.06 -0.31 -28.05
N SER A 171 21.37 0.97 -27.83
CA SER A 171 22.74 1.49 -27.80
C SER A 171 23.23 1.86 -26.41
N ALA A 172 22.32 2.30 -25.52
CA ALA A 172 22.62 2.72 -24.16
C ALA A 172 23.40 1.69 -23.32
N PRO A 173 23.15 0.37 -23.42
CA PRO A 173 23.94 -0.62 -22.69
C PRO A 173 25.45 -0.56 -22.96
N HIS A 174 25.86 0.06 -24.08
CA HIS A 174 27.25 0.18 -24.51
C HIS A 174 27.86 1.57 -24.29
N TRP A 175 27.11 2.55 -23.75
CA TRP A 175 27.59 3.94 -23.60
C TRP A 175 28.50 4.18 -22.40
N GLY A 176 28.50 3.28 -21.40
CA GLY A 176 29.18 3.52 -20.12
C GLY A 176 28.49 4.58 -19.27
N SER A 177 29.22 5.19 -18.32
CA SER A 177 28.70 6.19 -17.37
C SER A 177 28.99 7.65 -17.77
N ASP A 178 29.99 7.88 -18.63
CA ASP A 178 30.58 9.20 -18.89
C ASP A 178 29.65 10.16 -19.66
N TRP A 179 28.46 9.71 -20.03
CA TRP A 179 27.46 10.53 -20.68
C TRP A 179 26.57 11.29 -19.70
N GLN A 180 26.56 10.93 -18.41
CA GLN A 180 25.66 11.54 -17.43
C GLN A 180 26.17 12.90 -16.94
N SER A 181 27.47 12.99 -16.70
CA SER A 181 28.10 14.19 -16.15
C SER A 181 29.19 14.73 -17.06
N VAL A 182 29.50 16.01 -16.86
CA VAL A 182 30.69 16.66 -17.40
C VAL A 182 31.38 17.41 -16.27
N ASP A 183 32.70 17.37 -16.30
CA ASP A 183 33.52 18.03 -15.31
C ASP A 183 33.91 19.43 -15.76
N LEU A 184 33.75 20.40 -14.87
CA LEU A 184 34.25 21.76 -15.03
C LEU A 184 35.59 21.88 -14.27
N MET A 185 36.64 22.21 -15.01
CA MET A 185 38.01 22.31 -14.48
C MET A 185 38.55 23.72 -14.63
N ARG A 186 39.27 24.20 -13.63
CA ARG A 186 39.97 25.49 -13.74
C ARG A 186 41.11 25.41 -14.76
N ASP A 187 41.24 26.43 -15.61
CA ASP A 187 42.25 26.45 -16.69
C ASP A 187 43.69 26.62 -16.17
N THR A 188 43.86 27.30 -15.04
CA THR A 188 45.16 27.59 -14.43
C THR A 188 45.08 27.73 -12.91
N GLY A 189 46.08 27.25 -12.17
CA GLY A 189 46.18 27.40 -10.71
C GLY A 189 45.73 26.16 -9.93
N THR A 190 45.29 26.36 -8.69
CA THR A 190 44.85 25.26 -7.80
C THR A 190 43.61 24.55 -8.36
N TYR A 191 43.62 23.22 -8.29
CA TYR A 191 42.59 22.35 -8.84
C TYR A 191 41.24 22.58 -8.16
N GLU A 192 40.22 22.86 -8.96
CA GLU A 192 38.80 22.79 -8.59
C GLU A 192 38.11 21.95 -9.66
N LEU A 193 37.38 20.94 -9.21
CA LEU A 193 36.58 20.05 -10.03
C LEU A 193 35.13 20.18 -9.57
N ILE A 194 34.27 20.62 -10.46
CA ILE A 194 32.83 20.67 -10.24
C ILE A 194 32.21 19.76 -11.28
N SER A 195 31.50 18.72 -10.84
CA SER A 195 30.75 17.86 -11.74
C SER A 195 29.34 18.44 -11.92
N LEU A 196 28.85 18.42 -13.15
CA LEU A 196 27.53 18.90 -13.54
C LEU A 196 26.90 17.94 -14.55
N ASP A 197 25.60 18.04 -14.71
CA ASP A 197 24.86 17.27 -15.72
C ASP A 197 25.38 17.57 -17.12
N SER A 198 25.64 16.54 -17.91
CA SER A 198 26.11 16.71 -19.28
C SER A 198 24.98 17.23 -20.19
N PRO A 199 25.30 17.87 -21.33
CA PRO A 199 24.29 18.25 -22.31
C PRO A 199 23.43 17.07 -22.80
N LEU A 200 24.03 15.88 -22.99
CA LEU A 200 23.27 14.70 -23.40
C LEU A 200 22.30 14.22 -22.31
N PHE A 201 22.71 14.28 -21.05
CA PHE A 201 21.83 13.97 -19.92
C PHE A 201 20.64 14.93 -19.86
N VAL A 202 20.89 16.24 -19.94
CA VAL A 202 19.86 17.28 -20.01
C VAL A 202 18.88 17.00 -21.16
N ALA A 203 19.41 16.71 -22.35
CA ALA A 203 18.60 16.39 -23.52
C ALA A 203 17.71 15.16 -23.30
N LEU A 204 18.26 14.06 -22.78
CA LEU A 204 17.49 12.84 -22.54
C LEU A 204 16.40 13.02 -21.48
N THR A 205 16.65 13.83 -20.44
CA THR A 205 15.69 14.08 -19.36
C THR A 205 14.56 15.03 -19.76
N MET A 206 14.85 16.04 -20.59
CA MET A 206 13.90 17.11 -20.89
C MET A 206 13.01 16.88 -22.11
N TYR A 207 13.37 15.96 -22.99
CA TYR A 207 12.70 15.84 -24.28
C TYR A 207 11.54 14.86 -24.25
N GLU A 208 10.50 15.16 -25.04
CA GLU A 208 9.35 14.29 -25.21
C GLU A 208 9.65 13.21 -26.26
N TRP A 209 10.21 12.10 -25.79
CA TRP A 209 10.59 10.97 -26.65
C TRP A 209 10.15 9.61 -26.10
N ILE A 210 9.43 9.59 -24.99
CA ILE A 210 8.76 8.39 -24.48
C ILE A 210 7.31 8.39 -24.96
N PRO A 211 6.80 7.32 -25.60
CA PRO A 211 5.44 7.31 -26.09
C PRO A 211 4.44 7.04 -24.97
N ASN A 212 3.28 7.67 -25.07
CA ASN A 212 2.12 7.48 -24.21
C ASN A 212 1.27 6.32 -24.76
N GLY A 213 1.36 5.16 -24.11
CA GLY A 213 0.59 3.97 -24.49
C GLY A 213 1.12 3.25 -25.74
N ASP A 214 0.42 2.19 -26.14
CA ASP A 214 0.85 1.29 -27.21
C ASP A 214 0.22 1.61 -28.58
N ASP A 215 -0.89 2.36 -28.64
CA ASP A 215 -1.59 2.68 -29.90
C ASP A 215 -0.77 3.62 -30.80
N GLU A 216 -0.57 3.22 -32.06
CA GLU A 216 0.18 4.00 -33.05
C GLU A 216 -0.63 5.16 -33.65
N SER A 217 -1.96 5.09 -33.63
CA SER A 217 -2.84 6.05 -34.30
C SER A 217 -3.11 7.33 -33.50
N THR A 218 -2.96 7.28 -32.17
CA THR A 218 -3.21 8.37 -31.22
C THR A 218 -1.96 8.73 -30.38
N ARG A 219 -0.78 8.27 -30.80
CA ARG A 219 0.47 8.31 -30.02
C ARG A 219 0.89 9.75 -29.70
N SER A 220 0.74 10.13 -28.43
CA SER A 220 1.36 11.31 -27.85
C SER A 220 2.70 10.94 -27.20
N TRP A 221 3.53 11.95 -26.92
CA TRP A 221 4.88 11.77 -26.37
C TRP A 221 5.03 12.55 -25.08
N SER A 222 5.86 12.05 -24.18
CA SER A 222 6.10 12.61 -22.85
C SER A 222 7.57 12.62 -22.52
N GLN A 223 7.94 13.49 -21.58
CA GLN A 223 9.26 13.50 -20.96
C GLN A 223 9.42 12.29 -20.03
N PRO A 224 10.64 11.75 -19.85
CA PRO A 224 10.88 10.63 -18.94
C PRO A 224 10.48 10.89 -17.47
N PRO A 225 10.73 12.06 -16.84
CA PRO A 225 10.37 12.30 -15.43
C PRO A 225 8.88 12.16 -15.09
N GLY A 226 7.99 12.20 -16.09
CA GLY A 226 6.54 12.01 -15.92
C GLY A 226 6.07 10.57 -16.15
N ARG A 227 6.99 9.60 -16.25
CA ARG A 227 6.68 8.23 -16.65
C ARG A 227 7.10 7.24 -15.58
N TRP A 228 6.36 6.13 -15.53
CA TRP A 228 6.61 5.07 -14.58
C TRP A 228 7.04 3.78 -15.28
N PHE A 229 8.16 3.23 -14.83
CA PHE A 229 8.48 1.85 -15.11
C PHE A 229 7.69 0.97 -14.13
N VAL A 230 6.72 0.22 -14.67
CA VAL A 230 5.96 -0.79 -13.92
C VAL A 230 6.41 -2.17 -14.38
N PRO A 231 6.99 -2.99 -13.48
CA PRO A 231 7.41 -4.35 -13.82
C PRO A 231 6.28 -5.21 -14.38
N SER A 232 6.62 -6.08 -15.33
CA SER A 232 5.71 -6.98 -16.05
C SER A 232 4.98 -7.95 -15.12
N ARG A 233 5.58 -8.29 -13.97
CA ARG A 233 4.93 -9.08 -12.90
C ARG A 233 3.64 -8.44 -12.37
N TYR A 234 3.52 -7.11 -12.41
CA TYR A 234 2.31 -6.39 -11.95
C TYR A 234 1.32 -6.17 -13.10
N THR A 235 1.78 -5.98 -14.33
CA THR A 235 0.92 -5.74 -15.51
C THR A 235 0.48 -7.02 -16.23
N GLY A 236 1.04 -8.17 -15.86
CA GLY A 236 0.72 -9.48 -16.44
C GLY A 236 -0.79 -9.80 -16.42
N ASN A 237 -1.20 -10.72 -17.31
CA ASN A 237 -2.61 -11.16 -17.46
C ASN A 237 -3.61 -10.03 -17.79
N GLY A 238 -3.18 -9.00 -18.51
CA GLY A 238 -4.05 -7.91 -18.96
C GLY A 238 -4.42 -6.90 -17.87
N ARG A 239 -3.62 -6.78 -16.80
CA ARG A 239 -3.83 -5.83 -15.70
C ARG A 239 -3.22 -4.46 -15.92
N THR A 240 -2.65 -4.17 -17.10
CA THR A 240 -2.04 -2.87 -17.41
C THR A 240 -2.95 -1.67 -17.10
N TRP A 241 -4.26 -1.83 -17.28
CA TRP A 241 -5.26 -0.79 -17.00
C TRP A 241 -5.28 -0.36 -15.52
N THR A 242 -4.85 -1.19 -14.57
CA THR A 242 -4.81 -0.82 -13.15
C THR A 242 -3.75 0.22 -12.83
N PHE A 243 -2.83 0.47 -13.76
CA PHE A 243 -1.71 1.41 -13.60
C PHE A 243 -1.77 2.58 -14.59
N GLU A 244 -2.87 2.75 -15.33
CA GLU A 244 -3.03 3.85 -16.32
C GLU A 244 -2.71 5.23 -15.73
N HIS A 245 -3.06 5.46 -14.46
CA HIS A 245 -2.79 6.71 -13.73
C HIS A 245 -1.31 7.00 -13.48
N LEU A 246 -0.46 5.98 -13.48
CA LEU A 246 0.99 6.14 -13.40
C LEU A 246 1.61 6.44 -14.76
N ALA A 247 0.83 6.51 -15.85
CA ALA A 247 1.35 6.74 -17.19
C ALA A 247 2.53 5.77 -17.50
N PRO A 248 2.28 4.45 -17.47
CA PRO A 248 3.35 3.45 -17.46
C PRO A 248 4.07 3.42 -18.81
N LEU A 249 5.36 3.06 -18.79
CA LEU A 249 6.13 2.80 -19.99
C LEU A 249 5.45 1.72 -20.86
N PRO A 250 5.56 1.80 -22.20
CA PRO A 250 5.06 0.77 -23.10
C PRO A 250 5.57 -0.62 -22.71
N ALA A 251 4.75 -1.65 -22.86
CA ALA A 251 5.08 -2.99 -22.40
C ALA A 251 6.40 -3.53 -22.99
N GLN A 252 6.64 -3.27 -24.29
CA GLN A 252 7.87 -3.69 -24.96
C GLN A 252 9.12 -2.97 -24.43
N VAL A 253 8.99 -1.74 -23.96
CA VAL A 253 10.09 -0.96 -23.36
C VAL A 253 10.35 -1.50 -21.95
N ALA A 254 9.29 -1.66 -21.15
CA ALA A 254 9.39 -2.21 -19.80
C ALA A 254 10.07 -3.60 -19.79
N MET A 255 9.69 -4.50 -20.71
CA MET A 255 10.33 -5.82 -20.83
C MET A 255 11.83 -5.74 -21.13
N LYS A 256 12.27 -4.80 -21.98
CA LYS A 256 13.69 -4.63 -22.28
C LYS A 256 14.46 -4.05 -21.10
N ILE A 257 13.85 -3.13 -20.36
CA ILE A 257 14.41 -2.59 -19.12
C ILE A 257 14.58 -3.71 -18.09
N GLU A 258 13.59 -4.60 -17.91
CA GLU A 258 13.70 -5.72 -16.98
C GLU A 258 14.91 -6.63 -17.26
N GLN A 259 15.22 -6.83 -18.53
CA GLN A 259 16.30 -7.68 -19.02
C GLN A 259 17.69 -7.03 -18.98
N SER A 260 17.80 -5.73 -18.67
CA SER A 260 19.06 -4.99 -18.73
C SER A 260 19.22 -4.00 -17.57
N ASP A 261 20.16 -4.27 -16.67
CA ASP A 261 20.46 -3.35 -15.56
C ASP A 261 21.03 -2.02 -16.02
N ALA A 262 21.73 -1.99 -17.16
CA ALA A 262 22.19 -0.75 -17.79
C ALA A 262 21.02 0.12 -18.24
N LEU A 263 19.95 -0.47 -18.79
CA LEU A 263 18.74 0.26 -19.13
C LEU A 263 17.97 0.71 -17.89
N LYS A 264 17.86 -0.12 -16.85
CA LYS A 264 17.28 0.31 -15.57
C LYS A 264 18.01 1.54 -15.03
N SER A 265 19.34 1.49 -14.97
CA SER A 265 20.16 2.61 -14.51
C SER A 265 19.96 3.85 -15.38
N LEU A 266 19.93 3.72 -16.71
CA LEU A 266 19.65 4.84 -17.61
C LEU A 266 18.28 5.47 -17.33
N PHE A 267 17.20 4.67 -17.35
CA PHE A 267 15.84 5.20 -17.21
C PHE A 267 15.62 5.83 -15.82
N THR A 268 16.17 5.23 -14.76
CA THR A 268 16.17 5.84 -13.43
C THR A 268 16.94 7.16 -13.42
N SER A 269 18.12 7.23 -14.05
CA SER A 269 18.94 8.45 -14.07
C SER A 269 18.25 9.63 -14.76
N ILE A 270 17.50 9.38 -15.84
CA ILE A 270 16.74 10.42 -16.56
C ILE A 270 15.38 10.73 -15.92
N GLY A 271 15.12 10.21 -14.73
CA GLY A 271 13.97 10.56 -13.90
C GLY A 271 12.74 9.66 -14.02
N VAL A 272 12.76 8.58 -14.80
CA VAL A 272 11.63 7.62 -14.81
C VAL A 272 11.47 7.01 -13.42
N ALA A 273 10.28 7.14 -12.86
CA ALA A 273 9.95 6.59 -11.55
C ALA A 273 9.78 5.07 -11.64
N HIS A 274 10.16 4.34 -10.60
CA HIS A 274 10.04 2.88 -10.55
C HIS A 274 8.92 2.48 -9.59
N TYR A 275 7.94 1.72 -10.09
CA TYR A 275 6.92 1.13 -9.24
C TYR A 275 7.47 -0.15 -8.60
N ASP A 276 7.84 -0.07 -7.33
CA ASP A 276 8.31 -1.23 -6.56
C ASP A 276 7.86 -1.12 -5.09
N PRO A 277 6.58 -1.41 -4.78
CA PRO A 277 6.04 -1.26 -3.44
C PRO A 277 6.54 -2.33 -2.45
N GLU A 278 7.44 -3.22 -2.87
CA GLU A 278 8.09 -4.21 -2.01
C GLU A 278 9.44 -3.71 -1.48
N SER A 279 10.03 -2.72 -2.15
CA SER A 279 11.30 -2.13 -1.78
C SER A 279 11.09 -0.87 -0.93
N ARG A 280 11.88 -0.74 0.13
CA ARG A 280 11.86 0.47 0.96
C ARG A 280 12.36 1.68 0.17
N THR A 281 11.67 2.80 0.30
CA THR A 281 12.02 4.06 -0.38
C THR A 281 11.65 5.27 0.48
N ASP A 282 12.44 6.33 0.38
CA ASP A 282 12.15 7.67 0.90
C ASP A 282 11.47 8.57 -0.15
N ASP A 283 11.25 8.05 -1.36
CA ASP A 283 10.70 8.79 -2.48
C ASP A 283 9.17 8.91 -2.40
N VAL A 284 8.68 10.15 -2.29
CA VAL A 284 7.25 10.48 -2.17
C VAL A 284 6.49 10.40 -3.49
N ARG A 285 7.17 10.31 -4.64
CA ARG A 285 6.54 10.40 -5.97
C ARG A 285 5.39 9.41 -6.18
N LEU A 286 5.46 8.21 -5.59
CA LEU A 286 4.38 7.22 -5.71
C LEU A 286 3.11 7.68 -4.98
N LEU A 287 3.26 8.21 -3.76
CA LEU A 287 2.15 8.72 -2.97
C LEU A 287 1.50 9.93 -3.66
N ASP A 288 2.31 10.85 -4.20
CA ASP A 288 1.83 12.01 -4.95
C ASP A 288 1.09 11.57 -6.24
N ALA A 289 1.63 10.60 -6.99
CA ALA A 289 1.00 10.09 -8.20
C ALA A 289 -0.36 9.42 -7.90
N LEU A 290 -0.45 8.65 -6.81
CA LEU A 290 -1.71 8.05 -6.36
C LEU A 290 -2.70 9.12 -5.86
N GLY A 291 -2.21 10.18 -5.21
CA GLY A 291 -3.01 11.35 -4.84
C GLY A 291 -3.62 12.06 -6.05
N ASN A 292 -2.80 12.35 -7.06
CA ASN A 292 -3.26 12.94 -8.32
C ASN A 292 -4.27 12.05 -9.05
N ALA A 293 -4.14 10.73 -8.95
CA ALA A 293 -5.13 9.79 -9.50
C ALA A 293 -6.50 9.95 -8.82
N VAL A 294 -6.53 10.17 -7.50
CA VAL A 294 -7.76 10.44 -6.75
C VAL A 294 -8.39 11.77 -7.18
N GLU A 295 -7.59 12.84 -7.23
CA GLU A 295 -8.07 14.19 -7.59
C GLU A 295 -8.64 14.23 -9.01
N SER A 296 -7.92 13.66 -9.97
CA SER A 296 -8.33 13.59 -11.38
C SER A 296 -9.39 12.53 -11.67
N ARG A 297 -9.77 11.71 -10.66
CA ARG A 297 -10.62 10.52 -10.80
C ARG A 297 -10.14 9.56 -11.90
N ASN A 298 -8.84 9.52 -12.12
CA ASN A 298 -8.20 8.69 -13.14
C ASN A 298 -7.93 7.29 -12.60
N PHE A 299 -8.97 6.56 -12.20
CA PHE A 299 -8.85 5.17 -11.78
C PHE A 299 -10.18 4.44 -12.02
N ARG A 300 -10.12 3.15 -12.37
CA ARG A 300 -11.34 2.36 -12.63
C ARG A 300 -11.91 1.68 -11.39
N ASN A 301 -11.07 1.35 -10.42
CA ASN A 301 -11.46 0.61 -9.22
C ASN A 301 -10.81 1.21 -7.96
N ALA A 302 -11.65 1.75 -7.07
CA ALA A 302 -11.21 2.35 -5.81
C ALA A 302 -10.49 1.34 -4.89
N SER A 303 -10.94 0.09 -4.83
CA SER A 303 -10.33 -0.95 -4.00
C SER A 303 -8.90 -1.28 -4.45
N THR A 304 -8.65 -1.29 -5.77
CA THR A 304 -7.31 -1.48 -6.31
C THR A 304 -6.39 -0.30 -5.93
N LEU A 305 -6.90 0.93 -6.05
CA LEU A 305 -6.15 2.13 -5.68
C LEU A 305 -5.84 2.17 -4.16
N ILE A 306 -6.79 1.78 -3.31
CA ILE A 306 -6.57 1.63 -1.86
C ILE A 306 -5.48 0.61 -1.59
N GLY A 307 -5.47 -0.52 -2.30
CA GLY A 307 -4.41 -1.52 -2.19
C GLY A 307 -3.02 -0.96 -2.56
N GLN A 308 -2.95 -0.17 -3.64
CA GLN A 308 -1.70 0.50 -4.06
C GLN A 308 -1.24 1.56 -3.05
N LEU A 309 -2.16 2.37 -2.50
CA LEU A 309 -1.88 3.35 -1.45
C LEU A 309 -1.31 2.68 -0.19
N ARG A 310 -1.93 1.59 0.27
CA ARG A 310 -1.46 0.82 1.42
C ARG A 310 -0.05 0.26 1.20
N ALA A 311 0.20 -0.29 0.01
CA ALA A 311 1.50 -0.82 -0.35
C ALA A 311 2.56 0.29 -0.44
N ALA A 312 2.21 1.45 -1.01
CA ALA A 312 3.09 2.62 -1.06
C ALA A 312 3.46 3.13 0.34
N TRP A 313 2.49 3.23 1.25
CA TRP A 313 2.74 3.61 2.64
C TRP A 313 3.61 2.58 3.39
N GLU A 314 3.45 1.28 3.12
CA GLU A 314 4.29 0.24 3.74
C GLU A 314 5.75 0.35 3.26
N ALA A 315 5.96 0.64 1.97
CA ALA A 315 7.29 0.86 1.39
C ALA A 315 7.94 2.20 1.75
N PHE A 316 7.17 3.19 2.21
CA PHE A 316 7.66 4.54 2.47
C PHE A 316 8.41 4.66 3.82
N TYR A 317 9.67 5.07 3.76
CA TYR A 317 10.59 5.31 4.89
C TYR A 317 11.25 6.68 4.71
N PRO A 318 10.57 7.78 5.09
CA PRO A 318 11.09 9.13 4.92
C PRO A 318 12.38 9.34 5.72
N ALA A 319 13.36 10.03 5.13
CA ALA A 319 14.60 10.39 5.82
C ALA A 319 14.41 11.60 6.74
N SER A 320 13.42 12.44 6.43
CA SER A 320 13.04 13.65 7.14
C SER A 320 11.52 13.83 7.14
N PRO A 321 10.93 14.48 8.16
CA PRO A 321 9.51 14.87 8.14
C PRO A 321 9.12 15.70 6.90
N ALA A 322 10.08 16.42 6.29
CA ALA A 322 9.85 17.20 5.08
C ALA A 322 9.55 16.34 3.83
N ASP A 323 9.90 15.05 3.85
CA ASP A 323 9.72 14.13 2.72
C ASP A 323 8.26 13.63 2.62
N PHE A 324 7.44 13.83 3.65
CA PHE A 324 6.02 13.48 3.61
C PHE A 324 5.28 14.30 2.55
N PRO A 325 4.29 13.69 1.86
CA PRO A 325 3.49 14.38 0.87
C PRO A 325 2.72 15.55 1.49
N THR A 326 2.52 16.63 0.74
CA THR A 326 1.79 17.81 1.23
C THR A 326 0.30 17.53 1.38
N HIS A 327 -0.25 16.69 0.50
CA HIS A 327 -1.64 16.30 0.48
C HIS A 327 -1.75 14.79 0.80
N LEU A 328 -2.79 14.42 1.54
CA LEU A 328 -3.01 13.04 1.98
C LEU A 328 -4.27 12.48 1.34
N VAL A 329 -4.19 11.25 0.85
CA VAL A 329 -5.38 10.52 0.41
C VAL A 329 -6.11 9.95 1.62
N VAL A 330 -7.35 10.39 1.80
CA VAL A 330 -8.24 9.94 2.86
C VAL A 330 -9.46 9.24 2.30
N GLN A 331 -9.96 8.26 3.05
CA GLN A 331 -11.31 7.75 2.90
C GLN A 331 -12.25 8.62 3.74
N GLN A 332 -13.19 9.26 3.05
CA GLN A 332 -14.26 10.05 3.63
C GLN A 332 -15.30 9.13 4.32
N PRO A 333 -16.18 9.68 5.17
CA PRO A 333 -17.24 8.90 5.83
C PRO A 333 -18.13 8.14 4.84
N ASP A 334 -18.47 8.78 3.71
CA ASP A 334 -19.25 8.21 2.62
C ASP A 334 -18.54 7.07 1.85
N GLY A 335 -17.24 6.87 2.10
CA GLY A 335 -16.41 5.85 1.46
C GLY A 335 -15.72 6.26 0.20
N ASN A 336 -15.93 7.49 -0.26
CA ASN A 336 -15.17 8.03 -1.36
C ASN A 336 -13.74 8.37 -0.92
N LEU A 337 -12.84 8.33 -1.90
CA LEU A 337 -11.47 8.81 -1.71
C LEU A 337 -11.42 10.31 -2.02
N ALA A 338 -10.71 11.05 -1.18
CA ALA A 338 -10.41 12.46 -1.40
C ALA A 338 -8.93 12.72 -1.15
N LEU A 339 -8.35 13.61 -1.96
CA LEU A 339 -7.04 14.20 -1.69
C LEU A 339 -7.26 15.46 -0.87
N VAL A 340 -6.69 15.53 0.33
CA VAL A 340 -6.92 16.64 1.26
C VAL A 340 -5.60 17.20 1.79
N GLU A 341 -5.54 18.51 1.98
CA GLU A 341 -4.50 19.15 2.78
C GLU A 341 -4.99 19.18 4.24
N PRO A 342 -4.36 18.45 5.17
CA PRO A 342 -4.83 18.40 6.55
C PRO A 342 -4.77 19.76 7.23
N SER A 343 -5.85 20.17 7.88
CA SER A 343 -5.92 21.41 8.65
C SER A 343 -6.42 21.18 10.07
N VAL A 344 -6.29 22.19 10.93
CA VAL A 344 -6.78 22.12 12.31
C VAL A 344 -8.32 22.02 12.35
N ASP A 345 -8.99 22.68 11.41
CA ASP A 345 -10.46 22.71 11.30
C ASP A 345 -11.03 21.43 10.66
N SER A 346 -10.24 20.75 9.84
CA SER A 346 -10.61 19.48 9.20
C SER A 346 -9.49 18.45 9.39
N PRO A 347 -9.31 17.94 10.62
CA PRO A 347 -8.26 16.98 10.92
C PRO A 347 -8.53 15.64 10.22
N VAL A 348 -7.44 14.94 9.88
CA VAL A 348 -7.49 13.58 9.33
C VAL A 348 -6.91 12.60 10.33
N TYR A 349 -7.32 11.34 10.22
CA TYR A 349 -7.06 10.35 11.26
C TYR A 349 -6.23 9.18 10.74
N LEU A 350 -5.28 8.75 11.56
CA LEU A 350 -4.50 7.53 11.33
C LEU A 350 -5.27 6.33 11.87
N PRO A 351 -5.38 5.22 11.13
CA PRO A 351 -5.95 3.98 11.67
C PRO A 351 -5.00 3.33 12.69
N SER A 352 -5.53 2.48 13.56
CA SER A 352 -4.73 1.78 14.59
C SER A 352 -5.19 0.34 14.81
N SER A 353 -4.44 -0.41 15.62
CA SER A 353 -4.79 -1.78 16.02
C SER A 353 -6.13 -1.86 16.77
N ARG A 354 -6.58 -0.75 17.37
CA ARG A 354 -7.84 -0.66 18.13
C ARG A 354 -9.01 -0.10 17.34
N SER A 355 -8.74 0.57 16.23
CA SER A 355 -9.77 1.22 15.43
C SER A 355 -9.41 1.13 13.96
N SER A 356 -10.16 0.30 13.25
CA SER A 356 -9.98 0.09 11.84
C SER A 356 -10.48 1.30 11.04
N THR A 357 -10.09 1.38 9.77
CA THR A 357 -10.57 2.45 8.87
C THR A 357 -12.10 2.48 8.77
N SER A 358 -12.77 1.33 8.79
CA SER A 358 -14.24 1.27 8.77
C SER A 358 -14.86 1.86 10.03
N ASP A 359 -14.31 1.53 11.21
CA ASP A 359 -14.88 1.99 12.49
C ASP A 359 -14.82 3.52 12.58
N LEU A 360 -13.67 4.10 12.21
CA LEU A 360 -13.48 5.54 12.21
C LEU A 360 -14.39 6.26 11.22
N ARG A 361 -14.65 5.65 10.06
CA ARG A 361 -15.58 6.20 9.06
C ARG A 361 -17.03 6.12 9.50
N GLU A 362 -17.43 5.04 10.18
CA GLU A 362 -18.77 4.93 10.78
C GLU A 362 -19.00 6.05 11.81
N LEU A 363 -17.94 6.55 12.45
CA LEU A 363 -17.97 7.71 13.36
C LEU A 363 -17.91 9.07 12.65
N GLY A 364 -17.99 9.11 11.33
CA GLY A 364 -17.97 10.36 10.57
C GLY A 364 -16.57 10.96 10.36
N LEU A 365 -15.50 10.22 10.62
CA LEU A 365 -14.13 10.72 10.52
C LEU A 365 -13.49 10.43 9.15
N SER A 366 -12.63 11.35 8.69
CA SER A 366 -11.80 11.16 7.49
C SER A 366 -10.50 10.45 7.83
N VAL A 367 -10.25 9.29 7.24
CA VAL A 367 -9.16 8.40 7.64
C VAL A 367 -8.15 8.24 6.52
N ILE A 368 -6.86 8.36 6.82
CA ILE A 368 -5.79 8.14 5.84
C ILE A 368 -5.85 6.70 5.31
N ALA A 369 -5.79 6.54 3.98
CA ALA A 369 -5.91 5.24 3.32
C ALA A 369 -4.62 4.41 3.46
N MET A 370 -4.38 3.87 4.67
CA MET A 370 -3.19 3.07 5.01
C MET A 370 -3.51 1.94 5.98
N GLU A 371 -2.56 1.03 6.19
CA GLU A 371 -2.71 -0.06 7.17
C GLU A 371 -2.29 0.40 8.59
N PRO A 372 -2.90 -0.12 9.67
CA PRO A 372 -2.56 0.22 11.05
C PRO A 372 -1.07 0.07 11.38
N LYS A 373 -0.42 -0.96 10.84
CA LYS A 373 1.01 -1.21 11.05
C LYS A 373 1.89 -0.09 10.48
N ALA A 374 1.57 0.39 9.27
CA ALA A 374 2.26 1.51 8.65
C ALA A 374 1.96 2.82 9.40
N ALA A 375 0.71 3.04 9.80
CA ALA A 375 0.29 4.19 10.59
C ALA A 375 1.04 4.30 11.91
N GLN A 376 1.19 3.19 12.65
CA GLN A 376 1.95 3.16 13.89
C GLN A 376 3.42 3.48 13.68
N ARG A 377 4.04 2.91 12.64
CA ARG A 377 5.45 3.15 12.30
C ARG A 377 5.73 4.61 11.93
N LEU A 378 4.81 5.26 11.22
CA LEU A 378 4.97 6.62 10.70
C LEU A 378 4.39 7.70 11.63
N ALA A 379 3.81 7.32 12.77
CA ALA A 379 3.07 8.23 13.66
C ALA A 379 3.89 9.45 14.11
N ASP A 380 5.15 9.26 14.49
CA ASP A 380 6.02 10.36 14.92
C ASP A 380 6.30 11.33 13.78
N GLY A 381 6.57 10.83 12.58
CA GLY A 381 6.78 11.65 11.38
C GLY A 381 5.53 12.45 10.98
N PHE A 382 4.34 11.84 11.07
CA PHE A 382 3.08 12.56 10.88
C PHE A 382 2.88 13.67 11.93
N SER A 383 3.17 13.38 13.20
CA SER A 383 3.06 14.36 14.29
C SER A 383 4.03 15.53 14.10
N GLU A 384 5.26 15.28 13.66
CA GLU A 384 6.24 16.34 13.41
C GLU A 384 5.88 17.19 12.19
N ARG A 385 5.38 16.58 11.11
CA ARG A 385 5.07 17.28 9.86
C ARG A 385 3.75 18.06 9.91
N PHE A 386 2.70 17.47 10.51
CA PHE A 386 1.34 17.99 10.44
C PHE A 386 0.76 18.40 11.81
N GLY A 387 1.45 18.12 12.91
CA GLY A 387 1.00 18.47 14.25
C GLY A 387 -0.39 17.91 14.56
N VAL A 388 -1.30 18.79 14.98
CA VAL A 388 -2.68 18.42 15.38
C VAL A 388 -3.64 18.19 14.22
N SER A 389 -3.23 18.50 12.98
CA SER A 389 -4.02 18.28 11.76
C SER A 389 -4.10 16.80 11.36
N VAL A 390 -3.15 15.97 11.82
CA VAL A 390 -3.19 14.51 11.68
C VAL A 390 -3.21 13.90 13.09
N ARG A 391 -4.25 13.14 13.41
CA ARG A 391 -4.45 12.60 14.76
C ARG A 391 -4.38 11.07 14.79
N ASN A 392 -3.67 10.53 15.78
CA ASN A 392 -3.59 9.08 15.99
C ASN A 392 -4.83 8.56 16.73
N SER A 393 -5.50 7.57 16.15
CA SER A 393 -6.70 6.95 16.70
C SER A 393 -6.48 6.04 17.90
N GLU A 394 -5.24 5.65 18.22
CA GLU A 394 -4.93 4.84 19.41
C GLU A 394 -5.37 5.52 20.72
N ARG A 395 -5.47 6.86 20.70
CA ARG A 395 -5.91 7.67 21.84
C ARG A 395 -7.42 7.84 21.92
N PHE A 396 -8.19 7.21 21.02
CA PHE A 396 -9.63 7.28 21.05
C PHE A 396 -10.22 6.44 22.17
N GLU A 397 -11.22 7.03 22.80
CA GLU A 397 -12.17 6.33 23.64
C GLU A 397 -13.56 6.60 23.09
N LEU A 398 -14.30 5.55 22.79
CA LEU A 398 -15.72 5.65 22.51
C LEU A 398 -16.44 5.83 23.83
N VAL A 399 -17.12 6.96 23.97
CA VAL A 399 -17.85 7.31 25.18
C VAL A 399 -19.32 7.36 24.84
N ALA A 400 -20.13 6.63 25.60
CA ALA A 400 -21.58 6.70 25.49
C ALA A 400 -22.11 7.95 26.21
N LEU A 401 -23.07 8.60 25.57
CA LEU A 401 -23.90 9.65 26.12
C LEU A 401 -25.32 9.12 26.31
N SER A 402 -25.92 9.48 27.44
CA SER A 402 -27.35 9.33 27.74
C SER A 402 -27.99 10.71 27.60
N GLY A 403 -28.62 10.96 26.44
CA GLY A 403 -28.96 12.31 25.99
C GLY A 403 -27.70 13.19 25.87
N GLU A 404 -27.66 14.32 26.58
CA GLU A 404 -26.50 15.23 26.59
C GLU A 404 -25.43 14.91 27.66
N LYS A 405 -25.64 13.90 28.51
CA LYS A 405 -24.75 13.59 29.64
C LYS A 405 -23.92 12.35 29.39
N LEU A 406 -22.70 12.34 29.90
CA LEU A 406 -21.84 11.15 29.93
C LEU A 406 -22.54 9.99 30.64
N PHE A 407 -22.50 8.80 30.04
CA PHE A 407 -23.07 7.60 30.63
C PHE A 407 -22.41 7.27 31.97
N ALA A 408 -23.23 7.27 33.02
CA ALA A 408 -22.86 6.83 34.36
C ALA A 408 -23.44 5.43 34.61
N GLU A 409 -22.62 4.54 35.16
CA GLU A 409 -22.88 3.10 35.27
C GLU A 409 -23.87 2.72 36.40
N ALA A 410 -24.65 3.68 36.89
CA ALA A 410 -25.43 3.56 38.13
C ALA A 410 -26.55 2.51 38.05
N GLU A 411 -27.00 2.15 36.84
CA GLU A 411 -28.14 1.23 36.60
C GLU A 411 -27.81 0.12 35.59
N ALA A 412 -26.63 -0.49 35.70
CA ALA A 412 -26.25 -1.61 34.83
C ALA A 412 -26.52 -2.97 35.51
N SER A 413 -27.34 -3.82 34.88
CA SER A 413 -27.60 -5.22 35.26
C SER A 413 -26.58 -6.17 34.64
N GLU A 414 -26.43 -7.38 35.16
CA GLU A 414 -25.60 -8.40 34.52
C GLU A 414 -26.25 -8.87 33.20
N LEU A 415 -25.47 -8.98 32.12
CA LEU A 415 -25.96 -9.44 30.80
C LEU A 415 -26.66 -10.80 30.87
N PRO A 416 -26.15 -11.82 31.60
CA PRO A 416 -26.82 -13.11 31.74
C PRO A 416 -28.19 -13.04 32.43
N SER A 417 -28.42 -12.00 33.26
CA SER A 417 -29.67 -11.80 33.99
C SER A 417 -30.65 -10.89 33.24
N PHE A 418 -30.27 -10.38 32.06
CA PHE A 418 -31.08 -9.50 31.25
C PHE A 418 -32.00 -10.30 30.31
N ARG A 419 -33.25 -10.51 30.75
CA ARG A 419 -34.26 -11.38 30.09
C ARG A 419 -34.44 -11.16 28.59
N ASP A 420 -34.24 -9.95 28.09
CA ASP A 420 -34.46 -9.66 26.67
C ASP A 420 -33.28 -10.12 25.77
N LEU A 421 -32.12 -10.49 26.34
CA LEU A 421 -30.92 -10.89 25.59
C LEU A 421 -30.32 -12.23 26.05
N ASP A 422 -30.84 -12.86 27.10
CA ASP A 422 -30.29 -14.10 27.66
C ASP A 422 -30.24 -15.26 26.65
N GLY A 423 -31.31 -15.45 25.86
CA GLY A 423 -31.43 -16.47 24.83
C GLY A 423 -30.57 -16.22 23.58
N VAL A 424 -30.06 -15.01 23.41
CA VAL A 424 -29.14 -14.65 22.31
C VAL A 424 -27.73 -15.14 22.60
N ILE A 425 -27.31 -15.18 23.87
CA ILE A 425 -25.92 -15.46 24.26
C ILE A 425 -25.45 -16.83 23.76
N PRO A 426 -26.19 -17.95 23.96
CA PRO A 426 -25.78 -19.25 23.45
C PRO A 426 -25.59 -19.26 21.93
N LEU A 427 -26.47 -18.58 21.18
CA LEU A 427 -26.34 -18.50 19.71
C LEU A 427 -25.05 -17.82 19.30
N VAL A 428 -24.74 -16.67 19.89
CA VAL A 428 -23.53 -15.90 19.57
C VAL A 428 -22.28 -16.70 19.91
N LEU A 429 -22.28 -17.41 21.04
CA LEU A 429 -21.21 -18.33 21.42
C LEU A 429 -21.06 -19.51 20.44
N THR A 430 -22.16 -20.08 19.94
CA THR A 430 -22.12 -21.16 18.93
C THR A 430 -21.54 -20.66 17.62
N ILE A 431 -21.94 -19.48 17.16
CA ILE A 431 -21.36 -18.84 15.96
C ILE A 431 -19.86 -18.58 16.18
N ALA A 432 -19.48 -18.06 17.35
CA ALA A 432 -18.07 -17.78 17.67
C ALA A 432 -17.19 -19.03 17.69
N ALA A 433 -17.70 -20.15 18.21
CA ALA A 433 -16.97 -21.41 18.35
C ALA A 433 -16.80 -22.15 17.01
N PHE A 434 -17.85 -22.19 16.19
CA PHE A 434 -17.93 -23.11 15.05
C PHE A 434 -17.96 -22.44 13.68
N HIS A 435 -18.04 -21.10 13.59
CA HIS A 435 -18.11 -20.38 12.32
C HIS A 435 -16.85 -19.52 12.03
N GLY A 436 -16.57 -19.34 10.73
CA GLY A 436 -15.51 -18.48 10.20
C GLY A 436 -14.11 -19.12 10.17
N GLN A 437 -13.12 -18.37 9.67
CA GLN A 437 -11.77 -18.91 9.42
C GLN A 437 -11.02 -19.30 10.70
N ASN A 438 -11.42 -18.76 11.84
CA ASN A 438 -10.82 -18.99 13.16
C ASN A 438 -11.73 -19.83 14.09
N ALA A 439 -12.57 -20.73 13.55
CA ALA A 439 -13.34 -21.66 14.37
C ALA A 439 -12.40 -22.59 15.16
N GLN A 440 -12.39 -22.48 16.50
CA GLN A 440 -11.52 -23.28 17.39
C GLN A 440 -12.31 -24.30 18.23
N GLY A 441 -13.64 -24.29 18.13
CA GLY A 441 -14.52 -25.13 18.95
C GLY A 441 -14.54 -24.72 20.43
N THR A 442 -15.33 -25.47 21.18
CA THR A 442 -15.64 -25.28 22.61
C THR A 442 -14.51 -25.65 23.57
N LEU A 443 -13.55 -26.48 23.14
CA LEU A 443 -12.45 -26.98 23.97
C LEU A 443 -11.24 -26.04 24.03
N SER A 444 -11.30 -24.90 23.34
CA SER A 444 -10.20 -23.94 23.25
C SER A 444 -10.14 -23.00 24.47
N GLY A 445 -8.94 -22.58 24.85
CA GLY A 445 -8.77 -21.56 25.90
C GLY A 445 -9.45 -20.23 25.56
N SER A 446 -9.45 -19.87 24.27
CA SER A 446 -10.12 -18.67 23.75
C SER A 446 -11.64 -18.73 23.91
N PHE A 447 -12.27 -19.91 23.78
CA PHE A 447 -13.70 -20.07 24.06
C PHE A 447 -14.05 -19.91 25.55
N ASN A 448 -13.19 -20.38 26.45
CA ASN A 448 -13.37 -20.16 27.89
C ASN A 448 -13.24 -18.68 28.27
N ASP A 449 -12.34 -17.94 27.62
CA ASP A 449 -12.22 -16.49 27.79
C ASP A 449 -13.48 -15.76 27.28
N LEU A 450 -14.09 -16.23 26.19
CA LEU A 450 -15.36 -15.71 25.67
C LEU A 450 -16.53 -15.99 26.64
N LEU A 451 -16.64 -17.21 27.16
CA LEU A 451 -17.63 -17.54 28.19
C LEU A 451 -17.51 -16.62 29.41
N SER A 452 -16.28 -16.40 29.88
CA SER A 452 -16.00 -15.51 31.00
C SER A 452 -16.38 -14.06 30.66
N SER A 453 -16.09 -13.61 29.44
CA SER A 453 -16.43 -12.26 28.97
C SER A 453 -17.94 -12.00 28.97
N PHE A 454 -18.76 -12.96 28.54
CA PHE A 454 -20.22 -12.84 28.60
C PHE A 454 -20.77 -12.90 30.03
N ARG A 455 -20.17 -13.71 30.91
CA ARG A 455 -20.57 -13.80 32.34
C ARG A 455 -20.27 -12.51 33.10
N GLU A 456 -19.17 -11.84 32.76
CA GLU A 456 -18.74 -10.59 33.39
C GLU A 456 -19.33 -9.34 32.72
N ALA A 457 -19.99 -9.49 31.57
CA ALA A 457 -20.58 -8.39 30.85
C ALA A 457 -21.82 -7.83 31.57
N ARG A 458 -22.00 -6.51 31.47
CA ARG A 458 -23.15 -5.79 32.01
C ARG A 458 -23.99 -5.19 30.88
N VAL A 459 -25.25 -4.91 31.15
CA VAL A 459 -26.18 -4.22 30.25
C VAL A 459 -26.79 -3.03 30.97
N SER A 460 -26.92 -1.90 30.30
CA SER A 460 -27.68 -0.75 30.79
C SER A 460 -28.51 -0.16 29.66
N VAL A 461 -29.77 0.19 29.96
CA VAL A 461 -30.67 0.81 29.01
C VAL A 461 -30.75 2.30 29.34
N VAL A 462 -30.52 3.16 28.36
CA VAL A 462 -30.58 4.63 28.50
C VAL A 462 -31.71 5.20 27.64
N PRO A 463 -32.30 6.35 28.00
CA PRO A 463 -33.42 6.93 27.25
C PRO A 463 -33.07 7.25 25.80
N GLU A 464 -31.88 7.83 25.58
CA GLU A 464 -31.36 8.18 24.26
C GLU A 464 -29.85 7.89 24.27
N LEU A 465 -29.40 6.97 23.42
CA LEU A 465 -28.00 6.58 23.30
C LEU A 465 -27.36 7.30 22.10
N SER A 466 -26.30 8.03 22.40
CA SER A 466 -25.37 8.51 21.39
C SER A 466 -23.95 8.13 21.76
N VAL A 467 -23.11 7.90 20.76
CA VAL A 467 -21.69 7.60 20.99
C VAL A 467 -20.86 8.73 20.40
N VAL A 468 -19.90 9.21 21.19
CA VAL A 468 -18.96 10.24 20.78
C VAL A 468 -17.54 9.72 20.93
N PRO A 469 -16.70 9.79 19.87
CA PRO A 469 -15.28 9.55 20.04
C PRO A 469 -14.65 10.72 20.79
N MET A 470 -13.85 10.41 21.80
CA MET A 470 -13.13 11.40 22.60
C MET A 470 -11.61 11.18 22.54
N ILE A 471 -10.86 12.27 22.50
CA ILE A 471 -9.41 12.31 22.79
C ILE A 471 -9.21 13.20 24.00
N THR A 472 -8.65 12.67 25.09
CA THR A 472 -8.27 13.49 26.28
C THR A 472 -9.44 14.38 26.75
N ASP A 473 -10.62 13.78 26.89
CA ASP A 473 -11.87 14.44 27.31
C ASP A 473 -12.42 15.52 26.36
N GLN A 474 -11.94 15.61 25.11
CA GLN A 474 -12.54 16.41 24.05
C GLN A 474 -13.26 15.53 23.02
N ALA A 475 -14.52 15.86 22.75
CA ALA A 475 -15.27 15.29 21.63
C ALA A 475 -14.62 15.72 20.30
N ILE A 476 -14.36 14.76 19.42
CA ILE A 476 -13.71 15.02 18.12
C ILE A 476 -14.67 14.91 16.93
N ALA A 477 -15.90 14.47 17.19
CA ALA A 477 -17.00 14.42 16.24
C ALA A 477 -18.30 14.72 16.98
N ASP A 478 -19.35 15.02 16.22
CA ASP A 478 -20.68 15.15 16.79
C ASP A 478 -21.15 13.80 17.35
N PRO A 479 -21.88 13.80 18.47
CA PRO A 479 -22.51 12.59 19.00
C PRO A 479 -23.36 11.91 17.93
N LYS A 480 -23.08 10.63 17.67
CA LYS A 480 -23.85 9.85 16.72
C LYS A 480 -24.88 8.99 17.46
N PRO A 481 -26.18 9.12 17.19
CA PRO A 481 -27.18 8.26 17.78
C PRO A 481 -26.93 6.81 17.36
N GLN A 482 -27.00 5.89 18.32
CA GLN A 482 -26.85 4.45 18.11
C GLN A 482 -27.86 3.70 18.96
N MET A 483 -28.33 2.55 18.48
CA MET A 483 -29.30 1.74 19.22
C MET A 483 -28.63 0.81 20.25
N ALA A 484 -27.35 0.49 20.05
CA ALA A 484 -26.54 -0.28 20.98
C ALA A 484 -25.05 0.06 20.81
N ALA A 485 -24.30 0.04 21.91
CA ALA A 485 -22.85 0.24 21.90
C ALA A 485 -22.14 -0.61 22.97
N TRP A 486 -21.05 -1.29 22.61
CA TRP A 486 -20.21 -2.02 23.56
C TRP A 486 -19.08 -1.13 24.11
N LEU A 487 -19.10 -0.87 25.41
CA LEU A 487 -18.05 -0.11 26.11
C LEU A 487 -17.02 -1.07 26.71
N ALA A 488 -16.03 -1.48 25.91
CA ALA A 488 -15.05 -2.51 26.29
C ALA A 488 -14.34 -2.27 27.63
N ARG A 489 -13.95 -1.02 27.95
CA ARG A 489 -13.30 -0.69 29.23
C ARG A 489 -14.20 -0.88 30.45
N LYS A 490 -15.50 -0.61 30.29
CA LYS A 490 -16.51 -0.79 31.33
C LYS A 490 -17.18 -2.17 31.27
N ARG A 491 -16.84 -3.00 30.26
CA ARG A 491 -17.48 -4.28 29.96
C ARG A 491 -19.01 -4.19 29.96
N THR A 492 -19.53 -3.09 29.44
CA THR A 492 -20.96 -2.76 29.50
C THR A 492 -21.51 -2.56 28.09
N LEU A 493 -22.56 -3.31 27.75
CA LEU A 493 -23.42 -3.08 26.60
C LEU A 493 -24.45 -2.01 26.97
N VAL A 494 -24.38 -0.86 26.33
CA VAL A 494 -25.35 0.22 26.52
C VAL A 494 -26.37 0.14 25.39
N LEU A 495 -27.65 0.16 25.74
CA LEU A 495 -28.77 0.06 24.80
C LEU A 495 -29.61 1.34 24.86
N ASP A 496 -30.06 1.83 23.72
CA ASP A 496 -31.09 2.87 23.64
C ASP A 496 -32.44 2.35 24.14
N ALA A 497 -33.39 3.17 24.58
CA ALA A 497 -34.71 2.70 25.02
C ALA A 497 -35.48 1.99 23.89
N ASP A 498 -35.26 2.41 22.64
CA ASP A 498 -35.89 1.87 21.45
C ASP A 498 -35.02 0.80 20.74
N TRP A 499 -33.99 0.26 21.42
CA TRP A 499 -33.05 -0.72 20.85
C TRP A 499 -33.72 -1.94 20.20
N LYS A 500 -34.91 -2.32 20.69
CA LYS A 500 -35.70 -3.45 20.16
C LYS A 500 -36.13 -3.27 18.70
N SER A 501 -36.11 -2.03 18.19
CA SER A 501 -36.42 -1.70 16.80
C SER A 501 -35.28 -2.01 15.83
N ASP A 502 -34.05 -2.17 16.33
CA ASP A 502 -32.85 -2.42 15.53
C ASP A 502 -31.91 -3.43 16.20
N ILE A 503 -32.24 -4.71 16.03
CA ILE A 503 -31.42 -5.81 16.55
C ILE A 503 -30.05 -5.89 15.86
N GLN A 504 -29.88 -5.28 14.69
CA GLN A 504 -28.61 -5.29 13.96
C GLN A 504 -27.53 -4.47 14.68
N SER A 505 -27.91 -3.36 15.31
CA SER A 505 -27.00 -2.60 16.17
C SER A 505 -26.54 -3.41 17.40
N VAL A 506 -27.42 -4.25 17.95
CA VAL A 506 -27.06 -5.17 19.05
C VAL A 506 -26.11 -6.25 18.54
N ALA A 507 -26.39 -6.83 17.37
CA ALA A 507 -25.52 -7.81 16.72
C ALA A 507 -24.09 -7.28 16.53
N ASP A 508 -23.96 -6.02 16.10
CA ASP A 508 -22.68 -5.34 15.93
C ASP A 508 -21.95 -5.20 17.27
N SER A 509 -22.64 -4.75 18.30
CA SER A 509 -22.06 -4.60 19.64
C SER A 509 -21.63 -5.94 20.24
N LEU A 510 -22.39 -7.01 20.00
CA LEU A 510 -22.01 -8.37 20.42
C LEU A 510 -20.80 -8.90 19.64
N SER A 511 -20.67 -8.57 18.35
CA SER A 511 -19.47 -8.90 17.58
C SER A 511 -18.21 -8.22 18.12
N GLN A 512 -18.35 -6.99 18.65
CA GLN A 512 -17.27 -6.28 19.35
C GLN A 512 -16.95 -6.91 20.70
N LEU A 513 -17.97 -7.35 21.46
CA LEU A 513 -17.79 -8.05 22.73
C LEU A 513 -16.94 -9.32 22.56
N ILE A 514 -17.22 -10.12 21.53
CA ILE A 514 -16.44 -11.35 21.27
C ILE A 514 -15.10 -11.11 20.56
N GLY A 515 -14.79 -9.86 20.18
CA GLY A 515 -13.55 -9.53 19.47
C GLY A 515 -13.42 -10.17 18.08
N ARG A 516 -14.52 -10.61 17.46
CA ARG A 516 -14.55 -11.26 16.14
C ARG A 516 -15.45 -10.51 15.17
N SER A 517 -14.94 -9.39 14.67
CA SER A 517 -15.61 -8.57 13.65
C SER A 517 -15.81 -9.31 12.32
N ASP A 518 -15.04 -10.37 12.05
CA ASP A 518 -15.21 -11.24 10.89
C ASP A 518 -16.52 -12.04 10.92
N LEU A 519 -17.16 -12.16 12.09
CA LEU A 519 -18.46 -12.82 12.28
C LEU A 519 -19.66 -11.88 12.29
N ARG A 520 -19.45 -10.57 12.09
CA ARG A 520 -20.51 -9.54 12.15
C ARG A 520 -21.72 -9.89 11.29
N VAL A 521 -21.48 -10.38 10.06
CA VAL A 521 -22.55 -10.74 9.11
C VAL A 521 -23.38 -11.93 9.59
N GLN A 522 -22.73 -12.94 10.18
CA GLN A 522 -23.40 -14.15 10.65
C GLN A 522 -24.19 -13.92 11.91
N ILE A 523 -23.65 -13.13 12.85
CA ILE A 523 -24.34 -12.75 14.08
C ILE A 523 -25.62 -11.96 13.74
N ARG A 524 -25.53 -11.02 12.80
CA ARG A 524 -26.67 -10.28 12.25
C ARG A 524 -27.74 -11.20 11.65
N ALA A 525 -27.34 -12.12 10.78
CA ALA A 525 -28.27 -13.06 10.14
C ALA A 525 -28.94 -14.01 11.16
N GLY A 526 -28.20 -14.47 12.16
CA GLY A 526 -28.74 -15.32 13.22
C GLY A 526 -29.75 -14.59 14.10
N LEU A 527 -29.44 -13.35 14.49
CA LEU A 527 -30.31 -12.51 15.32
C LEU A 527 -31.59 -12.08 14.61
N ASP A 528 -31.53 -11.72 13.32
CA ASP A 528 -32.72 -11.34 12.54
C ASP A 528 -33.76 -12.46 12.45
N GLU A 529 -33.34 -13.73 12.40
CA GLU A 529 -34.26 -14.86 12.27
C GLU A 529 -34.96 -15.19 13.61
N ILE A 530 -34.34 -14.87 14.74
CA ILE A 530 -34.90 -15.15 16.08
C ILE A 530 -35.59 -13.95 16.72
N TRP A 531 -35.31 -12.73 16.29
CA TRP A 531 -35.92 -11.53 16.83
C TRP A 531 -37.25 -11.20 16.13
N PRO A 532 -38.32 -10.75 16.84
CA PRO A 532 -38.42 -10.44 18.27
C PRO A 532 -38.89 -11.63 19.14
N ASN A 533 -39.13 -12.80 18.53
CA ASN A 533 -39.64 -13.97 19.21
C ASN A 533 -38.45 -14.79 19.74
N SER A 534 -37.76 -14.32 20.78
CA SER A 534 -36.72 -15.11 21.45
C SER A 534 -37.35 -16.35 22.08
N VAL A 535 -37.40 -17.47 21.35
CA VAL A 535 -37.97 -18.72 21.85
C VAL A 535 -36.87 -19.53 22.53
N ASP A 536 -37.19 -20.13 23.68
CA ASP A 536 -36.36 -21.07 24.45
C ASP A 536 -35.78 -22.25 23.63
N LEU A 537 -36.25 -22.43 22.39
CA LEU A 537 -35.74 -23.38 21.40
C LEU A 537 -35.40 -22.63 20.11
N LEU A 538 -34.10 -22.53 19.82
CA LEU A 538 -33.62 -21.97 18.56
C LEU A 538 -34.13 -22.83 17.38
N PRO A 539 -34.83 -22.24 16.39
CA PRO A 539 -35.33 -23.02 15.26
C PRO A 539 -34.17 -23.71 14.52
N GLU A 540 -34.30 -25.01 14.22
CA GLU A 540 -33.31 -25.74 13.40
C GLU A 540 -33.00 -25.02 12.08
N ARG A 541 -33.98 -24.26 11.58
CA ARG A 541 -33.87 -23.42 10.39
C ARG A 541 -32.75 -22.38 10.52
N THR A 542 -32.64 -21.70 11.67
CA THR A 542 -31.61 -20.67 11.92
C THR A 542 -30.22 -21.27 11.93
N LEU A 543 -30.05 -22.43 12.60
CA LEU A 543 -28.78 -23.15 12.62
C LEU A 543 -28.38 -23.61 11.23
N ARG A 544 -29.32 -24.14 10.43
CA ARG A 544 -29.06 -24.52 9.03
C ARG A 544 -28.68 -23.35 8.13
N LEU A 545 -29.25 -22.15 8.33
CA LEU A 545 -28.87 -20.94 7.59
C LEU A 545 -27.41 -20.52 7.83
N LEU A 546 -26.87 -20.90 8.99
CA LEU A 546 -25.51 -20.59 9.42
C LEU A 546 -24.55 -21.78 9.26
N ASP A 547 -24.98 -22.86 8.58
CA ASP A 547 -24.23 -24.13 8.47
C ASP A 547 -23.82 -24.72 9.84
N LEU A 548 -24.65 -24.53 10.88
CA LEU A 548 -24.48 -25.06 12.23
C LEU A 548 -25.44 -26.23 12.51
N SER A 549 -25.02 -27.17 13.37
CA SER A 549 -25.85 -28.31 13.79
C SER A 549 -26.56 -28.04 15.12
N PRO A 550 -27.71 -28.71 15.39
CA PRO A 550 -28.34 -28.71 16.70
C PRO A 550 -27.43 -29.20 17.82
N ASP A 551 -26.52 -30.14 17.52
CA ASP A 551 -25.55 -30.69 18.48
C ASP A 551 -24.53 -29.62 18.91
N HIS A 552 -24.02 -28.81 17.97
CA HIS A 552 -23.12 -27.69 18.29
C HIS A 552 -23.79 -26.66 19.21
N TYR A 553 -25.08 -26.40 18.99
CA TYR A 553 -25.84 -25.48 19.82
C TYR A 553 -26.08 -26.04 21.23
N HIS A 554 -26.48 -27.32 21.34
CA HIS A 554 -26.68 -27.99 22.64
C HIS A 554 -25.38 -28.03 23.46
N GLU A 555 -24.26 -28.36 22.82
CA GLU A 555 -22.95 -28.38 23.48
C GLU A 555 -22.60 -27.02 24.11
N VAL A 556 -22.78 -25.94 23.35
CA VAL A 556 -22.53 -24.57 23.85
C VAL A 556 -23.53 -24.15 24.90
N LEU A 557 -24.80 -24.56 24.77
CA LEU A 557 -25.85 -24.28 25.74
C LEU A 557 -25.54 -24.91 27.10
N GLU A 558 -25.06 -26.16 27.11
CA GLU A 558 -24.63 -26.87 28.33
C GLU A 558 -23.41 -26.18 28.96
N LEU A 559 -22.40 -25.83 28.15
CA LEU A 559 -21.21 -25.10 28.64
C LEU A 559 -21.55 -23.70 29.18
N TRP A 560 -22.50 -23.01 28.56
CA TRP A 560 -23.01 -21.71 29.03
C TRP A 560 -23.72 -21.83 30.38
N ARG A 561 -24.62 -22.81 30.51
CA ARG A 561 -25.32 -23.16 31.76
C ARG A 561 -24.35 -23.55 32.89
N GLY A 562 -23.19 -24.11 32.55
CA GLY A 562 -22.07 -24.34 33.46
C GLY A 562 -22.05 -25.69 34.18
N ASP A 563 -20.85 -26.08 34.63
CA ASP A 563 -20.53 -27.33 35.34
C ASP A 563 -21.41 -27.52 36.58
N LEU A 564 -22.24 -28.57 36.59
CA LEU A 564 -23.06 -28.93 37.73
C LEU A 564 -22.23 -29.48 38.90
N GLY A 565 -20.95 -29.81 38.72
CA GLY A 565 -20.09 -30.41 39.76
C GLY A 565 -20.09 -29.65 41.11
N PRO A 566 -19.88 -28.33 41.14
CA PRO A 566 -19.97 -27.54 42.37
C PRO A 566 -21.39 -27.50 42.97
N VAL A 567 -22.43 -27.46 42.12
CA VAL A 567 -23.84 -27.45 42.55
C VAL A 567 -24.21 -28.82 43.16
N ILE A 568 -23.88 -29.90 42.46
CA ILE A 568 -23.97 -31.30 42.89
C ILE A 568 -23.23 -31.49 44.21
N SER A 569 -21.99 -31.00 44.35
CA SER A 569 -21.22 -31.15 45.58
C SER A 569 -21.87 -30.45 46.78
N ARG A 570 -22.48 -29.27 46.57
CA ARG A 570 -23.17 -28.52 47.64
C ARG A 570 -24.49 -29.20 48.03
N LEU A 571 -25.28 -29.62 47.03
CA LEU A 571 -26.54 -30.32 47.25
C LEU A 571 -26.35 -31.71 47.86
N ALA A 572 -25.35 -32.47 47.41
CA ALA A 572 -24.99 -33.77 48.00
C ALA A 572 -24.58 -33.62 49.47
N ARG A 573 -23.78 -32.59 49.80
CA ARG A 573 -23.43 -32.28 51.20
C ARG A 573 -24.63 -31.90 52.04
N LEU A 574 -25.57 -31.11 51.51
CA LEU A 574 -26.82 -30.79 52.20
C LEU A 574 -27.61 -32.08 52.49
N LEU A 575 -27.75 -32.95 51.51
CA LEU A 575 -28.46 -34.23 51.68
C LEU A 575 -27.75 -35.17 52.67
N HIS A 576 -26.41 -35.19 52.69
CA HIS A 576 -25.65 -35.90 53.73
C HIS A 576 -25.88 -35.30 55.13
N VAL A 577 -25.93 -33.98 55.27
CA VAL A 577 -26.26 -33.32 56.55
C VAL A 577 -27.67 -33.68 57.02
N LEU A 578 -28.61 -33.79 56.09
CA LEU A 578 -29.99 -34.21 56.35
C LEU A 578 -30.14 -35.73 56.53
N SER A 579 -29.03 -36.50 56.49
CA SER A 579 -29.02 -37.97 56.60
C SER A 579 -29.81 -38.70 55.50
N LEU A 580 -29.81 -38.15 54.28
CA LEU A 580 -30.48 -38.67 53.10
C LEU A 580 -29.47 -39.22 52.07
N ASP A 581 -28.67 -40.20 52.48
CA ASP A 581 -27.51 -40.70 51.71
C ASP A 581 -27.88 -41.32 50.36
N GLU A 582 -29.03 -41.99 50.25
CA GLU A 582 -29.51 -42.54 48.96
C GLU A 582 -29.89 -41.45 47.96
N LEU A 583 -30.42 -40.32 48.43
CA LEU A 583 -30.74 -39.16 47.59
C LEU A 583 -29.48 -38.35 47.26
N ALA A 584 -28.51 -38.28 48.18
CA ALA A 584 -27.21 -37.69 47.92
C ALA A 584 -26.49 -38.39 46.76
N LEU A 585 -26.46 -39.74 46.76
CA LEU A 585 -25.91 -40.53 45.65
C LEU A 585 -26.63 -40.27 44.32
N ARG A 586 -27.95 -40.07 44.34
CA ARG A 586 -28.74 -39.73 43.14
C ARG A 586 -28.46 -38.32 42.62
N ILE A 587 -28.19 -37.37 43.52
CA ILE A 587 -27.71 -36.03 43.16
C ILE A 587 -26.30 -36.09 42.58
N GLU A 588 -25.40 -36.89 43.17
CA GLU A 588 -24.04 -37.10 42.65
C GLU A 588 -24.02 -37.74 41.26
N SER A 589 -25.04 -38.55 40.93
CA SER A 589 -25.21 -39.15 39.61
C SER A 589 -26.07 -38.32 38.64
N SER A 590 -26.51 -37.12 39.02
CA SER A 590 -27.38 -36.29 38.16
C SER A 590 -26.56 -35.50 37.15
N GLU A 591 -26.99 -35.52 35.90
CA GLU A 591 -26.32 -34.81 34.79
C GLU A 591 -27.10 -33.58 34.31
N GLN A 592 -28.32 -33.37 34.82
CA GLN A 592 -29.22 -32.31 34.36
C GLN A 592 -29.91 -31.59 35.51
N HIS A 593 -30.25 -30.31 35.29
CA HIS A 593 -30.91 -29.44 36.27
C HIS A 593 -32.29 -29.96 36.70
N ASP A 594 -33.05 -30.55 35.78
CA ASP A 594 -34.38 -31.11 36.07
C ASP A 594 -34.28 -32.39 36.94
N GLN A 595 -33.20 -33.15 36.79
CA GLN A 595 -32.93 -34.33 37.63
C GLN A 595 -32.60 -33.89 39.06
N LEU A 596 -31.78 -32.84 39.22
CA LEU A 596 -31.48 -32.25 40.53
C LEU A 596 -32.74 -31.72 41.21
N LEU A 597 -33.60 -31.00 40.47
CA LEU A 597 -34.85 -30.48 41.01
C LEU A 597 -35.81 -31.60 41.44
N SER A 598 -35.90 -32.69 40.67
CA SER A 598 -36.72 -33.85 41.00
C SER A 598 -36.24 -34.55 42.28
N VAL A 599 -34.92 -34.68 42.48
CA VAL A 599 -34.37 -35.30 43.69
C VAL A 599 -34.54 -34.39 44.91
N LEU A 600 -34.44 -33.07 44.74
CA LEU A 600 -34.68 -32.10 45.82
C LEU A 600 -36.16 -32.01 46.21
N ASP A 601 -37.08 -32.11 45.25
CA ASP A 601 -38.52 -32.15 45.51
C ASP A 601 -38.90 -33.39 46.34
N GLU A 602 -38.29 -34.54 46.00
CA GLU A 602 -38.41 -35.78 46.77
C GLU A 602 -37.82 -35.66 48.19
N ALA A 603 -36.69 -34.96 48.35
CA ALA A 603 -36.01 -34.79 49.63
C ALA A 603 -36.72 -33.80 50.58
N LEU A 604 -37.28 -32.72 50.02
CA LEU A 604 -37.81 -31.59 50.78
C LEU A 604 -39.34 -31.59 50.88
N GLY A 605 -40.03 -32.37 50.03
CA GLY A 605 -41.47 -32.53 50.05
C GLY A 605 -42.28 -31.32 49.57
N GLU A 606 -41.60 -30.27 49.08
CA GLU A 606 -42.21 -29.03 48.63
C GLU A 606 -41.45 -28.43 47.44
N GLN A 607 -42.11 -28.36 46.28
CA GLN A 607 -41.51 -27.89 45.03
C GLN A 607 -40.95 -26.47 45.09
N VAL A 608 -41.61 -25.59 45.85
CA VAL A 608 -41.19 -24.19 45.99
C VAL A 608 -39.85 -24.14 46.74
N LEU A 609 -39.75 -24.89 47.85
CA LEU A 609 -38.53 -25.00 48.65
C LEU A 609 -37.39 -25.66 47.87
N ALA A 610 -37.68 -26.73 47.13
CA ALA A 610 -36.69 -27.41 46.28
C ALA A 610 -36.07 -26.48 45.22
N ARG A 611 -36.90 -25.59 44.65
CA ARG A 611 -36.46 -24.60 43.66
C ARG A 611 -35.66 -23.47 44.29
N GLU A 612 -36.03 -23.03 45.50
CA GLU A 612 -35.27 -22.05 46.27
C GLU A 612 -33.89 -22.58 46.68
N VAL A 613 -33.82 -23.83 47.14
CA VAL A 613 -32.56 -24.49 47.53
C VAL A 613 -31.66 -24.74 46.32
N LEU A 614 -32.22 -25.16 45.18
CA LEU A 614 -31.45 -25.32 43.95
C LEU A 614 -30.90 -23.97 43.45
N ASN A 615 -31.73 -22.92 43.47
CA ASN A 615 -31.29 -21.58 43.13
C ASN A 615 -30.20 -21.08 44.09
N ALA A 616 -30.34 -21.32 45.40
CA ALA A 616 -29.32 -21.00 46.38
C ALA A 616 -27.99 -21.73 46.09
N ALA A 617 -28.02 -22.98 45.65
CA ALA A 617 -26.83 -23.76 45.30
C ALA A 617 -26.11 -23.25 44.04
N VAL A 618 -26.89 -22.73 43.07
CA VAL A 618 -26.40 -22.14 41.82
C VAL A 618 -25.74 -20.78 42.06
N ILE A 619 -26.36 -19.91 42.87
CA ILE A 619 -25.84 -18.55 43.12
C ILE A 619 -24.71 -18.50 44.17
N SER A 620 -24.53 -19.57 44.94
CA SER A 620 -23.52 -19.63 46.00
C SER A 620 -22.12 -19.86 45.46
N ARG A 621 -21.17 -19.04 45.90
CA ARG A 621 -19.75 -19.15 45.50
C ARG A 621 -19.05 -20.30 46.21
N ASP A 622 -19.41 -20.59 47.45
CA ASP A 622 -18.86 -21.67 48.26
C ASP A 622 -19.92 -22.32 49.17
N ILE A 623 -19.51 -23.35 49.92
CA ILE A 623 -20.39 -24.11 50.81
C ILE A 623 -20.86 -23.30 52.03
N PHE A 624 -20.12 -22.27 52.44
CA PHE A 624 -20.47 -21.44 53.59
C PHE A 624 -21.55 -20.43 53.20
N GLN A 625 -21.42 -19.80 52.03
CA GLN A 625 -22.45 -18.94 51.47
C GLN A 625 -23.74 -19.72 51.20
N PHE A 626 -23.60 -20.97 50.72
CA PHE A 626 -24.73 -21.86 50.50
C PHE A 626 -25.50 -22.12 51.80
N GLY A 627 -24.82 -22.53 52.88
CA GLY A 627 -25.46 -22.75 54.18
C GLY A 627 -25.98 -21.50 54.89
N ILE A 628 -25.76 -20.29 54.36
CA ILE A 628 -26.41 -19.06 54.84
C ILE A 628 -27.73 -18.82 54.10
N LEU A 629 -27.80 -19.24 52.83
CA LEU A 629 -28.94 -19.04 51.94
C LEU A 629 -29.96 -20.20 52.00
N THR A 630 -29.56 -21.34 52.55
CA THR A 630 -30.37 -22.55 52.80
C THR A 630 -30.38 -22.86 54.28
#